data_AF-A0A518DM18-F1
#
_entry.id   AF-A0A518DM18-F1
#
_cell.length_a   1.000
_cell.length_b   1.000
_cell.length_c   1.000
_cell.angle_alpha   90.00
_cell.angle_beta   90.00
_cell.angle_gamma   90.00
#
_symmetry.space_group_name_H-M   'P 1'
#
loop_
_entity.id
_entity.type
_entity.pdbx_description
1 polymer ?
#
loop_
_entity_poly.entity_id
_entity_poly.type
_entity_poly.pdbx_seq_one_letter_code
_entity_poly.pdbx_strand_id
1 'polypeptide(L)'
;MNKHRTIIGAIILVTVLLGCSSEPGKSGNVRSAPKAVLLGDHLCTGLEGAEGDQFLFLIGEEEFEIRAANGPLPMRVVQAIIGQETEVASITGKWQYAEGRMTLSELCVDGNCGDGTFTLRPLVTPVLRVHLGGHQYKLTRWHGESAPETKAKSETGEREK
;
A
#
# COMPACT_ATOMS: atom_id res chain seq x y z
N MET A 1 44.69 1.86 -17.35
CA MET A 1 43.56 1.26 -18.10
C MET A 1 42.27 1.92 -17.69
N ASN A 2 41.47 2.29 -18.68
CA ASN A 2 40.29 3.14 -18.63
C ASN A 2 39.03 2.39 -18.12
N LYS A 3 38.15 3.14 -17.42
CA LYS A 3 36.67 3.07 -17.35
C LYS A 3 36.09 1.74 -16.82
N HIS A 4 35.25 1.73 -15.79
CA HIS A 4 33.92 2.32 -15.77
C HIS A 4 33.48 2.69 -14.35
N ARG A 5 33.09 3.95 -14.18
CA ARG A 5 32.15 4.38 -13.15
C ARG A 5 30.75 4.01 -13.65
N THR A 6 30.03 3.17 -12.94
CA THR A 6 28.62 2.92 -13.22
C THR A 6 27.81 3.62 -12.13
N ILE A 7 27.42 4.85 -12.45
CA ILE A 7 26.38 5.62 -11.77
C ILE A 7 25.06 5.11 -12.37
N ILE A 8 24.21 4.47 -11.58
CA ILE A 8 22.80 4.28 -11.96
C ILE A 8 22.01 5.22 -11.07
N GLY A 9 21.98 6.48 -11.49
CA GLY A 9 20.95 7.42 -11.10
C GLY A 9 19.77 7.23 -12.03
N ALA A 10 18.61 6.91 -11.46
CA ALA A 10 17.33 7.07 -12.11
C ALA A 10 16.32 7.46 -11.04
N ILE A 11 16.43 8.71 -10.57
CA ILE A 11 15.34 9.38 -9.84
C ILE A 11 14.30 9.73 -10.90
N ILE A 12 13.31 8.85 -11.08
CA ILE A 12 12.14 9.16 -11.89
C ILE A 12 11.14 9.84 -10.97
N LEU A 13 11.22 11.18 -10.91
CA LEU A 13 10.17 11.99 -10.30
C LEU A 13 8.97 12.03 -11.27
N VAL A 14 8.06 11.05 -11.16
CA VAL A 14 6.78 11.10 -11.88
C VAL A 14 5.79 11.92 -11.05
N THR A 15 5.74 13.23 -11.29
CA THR A 15 4.65 14.07 -10.78
C THR A 15 3.41 13.83 -11.65
N VAL A 16 2.58 12.84 -11.30
CA VAL A 16 1.28 12.62 -11.95
C VAL A 16 0.27 13.65 -11.42
N LEU A 17 0.16 14.79 -12.10
CA LEU A 17 -0.99 15.68 -11.99
C LEU A 17 -2.15 15.09 -12.80
N LEU A 18 -2.84 14.09 -12.25
CA LEU A 18 -4.15 13.66 -12.77
C LEU A 18 -5.25 14.51 -12.14
N GLY A 19 -5.50 15.64 -12.79
CA GLY A 19 -6.81 16.27 -12.78
C GLY A 19 -7.79 15.39 -13.56
N CYS A 20 -8.56 14.57 -12.85
CA CYS A 20 -9.84 14.07 -13.35
C CYS A 20 -10.95 14.74 -12.54
N SER A 21 -11.40 15.88 -13.06
CA SER A 21 -12.67 16.48 -12.71
C SER A 21 -13.76 15.68 -13.41
N SER A 22 -14.52 14.91 -12.65
CA SER A 22 -15.82 14.38 -13.06
C SER A 22 -16.82 14.78 -11.99
N GLU A 23 -17.78 15.62 -12.39
CA GLU A 23 -18.79 16.26 -11.56
C GLU A 23 -19.71 15.26 -10.82
N PRO A 24 -20.34 15.70 -9.70
CA PRO A 24 -20.85 14.80 -8.68
C PRO A 24 -22.26 14.29 -9.03
N GLY A 25 -22.36 13.00 -9.33
CA GLY A 25 -23.63 12.28 -9.24
C GLY A 25 -24.05 12.13 -7.78
N LYS A 26 -25.15 12.79 -7.40
CA LYS A 26 -25.94 12.64 -6.16
C LYS A 26 -25.13 12.45 -4.87
N SER A 27 -24.93 13.57 -4.16
CA SER A 27 -24.38 13.69 -2.81
C SER A 27 -25.05 12.75 -1.79
N GLY A 28 -24.59 11.50 -1.72
CA GLY A 28 -24.35 10.89 -0.42
C GLY A 28 -23.18 11.64 0.22
N ASN A 29 -23.19 11.82 1.54
CA ASN A 29 -22.14 12.52 2.29
C ASN A 29 -20.75 11.89 2.07
N VAL A 30 -20.07 12.21 0.95
CA VAL A 30 -18.69 11.80 0.69
C VAL A 30 -17.79 12.73 1.49
N ARG A 31 -17.12 12.19 2.50
CA ARG A 31 -16.20 12.94 3.37
C ARG A 31 -14.83 12.27 3.37
N SER A 32 -13.76 13.05 3.53
CA SER A 32 -12.43 12.48 3.78
C SER A 32 -12.47 11.66 5.07
N ALA A 33 -11.82 10.48 5.07
CA ALA A 33 -11.80 9.63 6.25
C ALA A 33 -10.85 10.20 7.32
N PRO A 34 -11.24 10.36 8.59
CA PRO A 34 -10.32 10.83 9.63
C PRO A 34 -9.17 9.82 9.86
N LYS A 35 -7.97 10.29 10.25
CA LYS A 35 -6.77 9.45 10.47
C LYS A 35 -7.08 8.20 11.30
N ALA A 36 -7.81 8.36 12.40
CA ALA A 36 -8.15 7.28 13.33
C ALA A 36 -8.92 6.11 12.69
N VAL A 37 -9.69 6.35 11.63
CA VAL A 37 -10.44 5.31 10.92
C VAL A 37 -9.53 4.51 9.97
N LEU A 38 -8.40 5.09 9.55
CA LEU A 38 -7.42 4.45 8.68
C LEU A 38 -6.51 3.49 9.43
N LEU A 39 -6.21 3.75 10.70
CA LEU A 39 -5.31 2.91 11.50
C LEU A 39 -5.76 1.45 11.57
N GLY A 40 -4.84 0.51 11.77
CA GLY A 40 -5.01 -0.94 11.89
C GLY A 40 -5.21 -1.67 10.55
N ASP A 41 -5.73 -2.90 10.62
CA ASP A 41 -5.68 -3.82 9.48
C ASP A 41 -6.96 -3.79 8.65
N HIS A 42 -6.77 -3.73 7.34
CA HIS A 42 -7.87 -3.70 6.38
C HIS A 42 -7.67 -4.72 5.27
N LEU A 43 -8.73 -5.49 4.99
CA LEU A 43 -8.85 -6.20 3.73
C LEU A 43 -9.35 -5.21 2.68
N CYS A 44 -8.53 -4.97 1.67
CA CYS A 44 -8.85 -4.16 0.52
C CYS A 44 -9.42 -5.05 -0.59
N THR A 45 -10.66 -4.78 -0.98
CA THR A 45 -11.33 -5.48 -2.10
C THR A 45 -11.61 -4.49 -3.22
N GLY A 46 -11.16 -4.79 -4.43
CA GLY A 46 -11.39 -3.95 -5.60
C GLY A 46 -12.88 -3.79 -5.93
N LEU A 47 -13.24 -2.62 -6.41
CA LEU A 47 -14.55 -2.25 -6.93
C LEU A 47 -14.41 -1.90 -8.42
N GLU A 48 -15.54 -1.80 -9.14
CA GLU A 48 -15.69 -1.25 -10.50
C GLU A 48 -14.39 -1.18 -11.34
N GLY A 49 -14.12 -2.23 -12.12
CA GLY A 49 -12.94 -2.35 -12.98
C GLY A 49 -11.69 -2.92 -12.29
N ALA A 50 -11.76 -3.21 -10.99
CA ALA A 50 -10.76 -3.95 -10.22
C ALA A 50 -11.37 -5.16 -9.49
N GLU A 51 -12.51 -5.68 -9.96
CA GLU A 51 -13.15 -6.85 -9.37
C GLU A 51 -12.20 -8.05 -9.38
N GLY A 52 -11.97 -8.64 -8.21
CA GLY A 52 -11.05 -9.76 -8.02
C GLY A 52 -9.73 -9.39 -7.35
N ASP A 53 -9.35 -8.10 -7.36
CA ASP A 53 -8.21 -7.64 -6.59
C ASP A 53 -8.47 -7.77 -5.08
N GLN A 54 -7.55 -8.41 -4.36
CA GLN A 54 -7.57 -8.53 -2.91
C GLN A 54 -6.17 -8.41 -2.31
N PHE A 55 -6.03 -7.55 -1.31
CA PHE A 55 -4.78 -7.38 -0.56
C PHE A 55 -5.07 -6.87 0.86
N LEU A 56 -4.12 -7.06 1.76
CA LEU A 56 -4.15 -6.51 3.11
C LEU A 56 -3.41 -5.18 3.13
N PHE A 57 -3.99 -4.20 3.83
CA PHE A 57 -3.39 -2.90 4.08
C PHE A 57 -3.38 -2.66 5.60
N LEU A 58 -2.20 -2.77 6.18
CA LEU A 58 -1.94 -2.61 7.61
C LEU A 58 -1.39 -1.21 7.82
N ILE A 59 -2.03 -0.43 8.68
CA ILE A 59 -1.71 0.99 8.85
C ILE A 59 -1.41 1.25 10.33
N GLY A 60 -0.13 1.36 10.69
CA GLY A 60 0.32 1.78 12.02
C GLY A 60 0.25 3.29 12.19
N GLU A 61 0.77 3.82 13.30
CA GLU A 61 0.73 5.27 13.56
C GLU A 61 1.58 6.09 12.59
N GLU A 62 2.73 5.54 12.17
CA GLU A 62 3.72 6.18 11.29
C GLU A 62 4.09 5.32 10.08
N GLU A 63 3.89 4.01 10.18
CA GLU A 63 4.31 3.01 9.18
C GLU A 63 3.11 2.28 8.57
N PHE A 64 3.32 1.69 7.40
CA PHE A 64 2.31 0.87 6.74
C PHE A 64 2.92 -0.35 6.06
N GLU A 65 2.06 -1.34 5.80
CA GLU A 65 2.35 -2.50 4.96
C GLU A 65 1.16 -2.78 4.04
N ILE A 66 1.45 -2.96 2.76
CA ILE A 66 0.53 -3.51 1.76
C ILE A 66 1.08 -4.87 1.38
N ARG A 67 0.32 -5.94 1.62
CA ARG A 67 0.74 -7.31 1.28
C ARG A 67 -0.39 -8.09 0.65
N ALA A 68 -0.05 -9.10 -0.13
CA ALA A 68 -1.06 -9.92 -0.77
C ALA A 68 -1.96 -10.64 0.25
N ALA A 69 -3.26 -10.74 -0.07
CA ALA A 69 -4.19 -11.54 0.73
C ALA A 69 -4.08 -13.04 0.37
N ASN A 70 -3.93 -13.34 -0.93
CA ASN A 70 -3.67 -14.66 -1.49
C ASN A 70 -2.79 -14.49 -2.73
N GLY A 71 -1.64 -15.18 -2.81
CA GLY A 71 -0.74 -15.09 -3.97
C GLY A 71 0.10 -13.80 -4.01
N PRO A 72 0.48 -13.28 -5.19
CA PRO A 72 1.15 -11.99 -5.32
C PRO A 72 0.18 -10.80 -5.21
N LEU A 73 0.71 -9.60 -4.96
CA LEU A 73 -0.11 -8.38 -5.02
C LEU A 73 -0.73 -8.19 -6.41
N PRO A 74 -1.95 -7.63 -6.50
CA PRO A 74 -2.54 -7.30 -7.79
C PRO A 74 -1.62 -6.37 -8.60
N MET A 75 -1.31 -6.74 -9.84
CA MET A 75 -0.35 -6.02 -10.70
C MET A 75 -0.66 -4.52 -10.80
N ARG A 76 -1.95 -4.15 -10.88
CA ARG A 76 -2.38 -2.75 -10.96
C ARG A 76 -2.04 -1.94 -9.70
N VAL A 77 -2.04 -2.60 -8.53
CA VAL A 77 -1.67 -1.97 -7.27
C VAL A 77 -0.17 -1.67 -7.26
N VAL A 78 0.62 -2.67 -7.68
CA VAL A 78 2.07 -2.54 -7.83
C VAL A 78 2.42 -1.43 -8.82
N GLN A 79 1.87 -1.49 -10.03
CA GLN A 79 2.10 -0.48 -11.06
C GLN A 79 1.71 0.93 -10.60
N ALA A 80 0.63 1.08 -9.84
CA ALA A 80 0.22 2.39 -9.33
C ALA A 80 1.18 2.96 -8.28
N ILE A 81 1.69 2.12 -7.37
CA ILE A 81 2.52 2.57 -6.25
C ILE A 81 3.99 2.74 -6.66
N ILE A 82 4.53 1.78 -7.41
CA ILE A 82 5.96 1.73 -7.73
C ILE A 82 6.28 1.91 -9.23
N GLY A 83 5.27 1.99 -10.09
CA GLY A 83 5.45 2.28 -11.52
C GLY A 83 6.05 1.13 -12.34
N GLN A 84 6.11 -0.09 -11.78
CA GLN A 84 6.73 -1.25 -12.42
C GLN A 84 5.74 -2.42 -12.51
N GLU A 85 5.90 -3.25 -13.54
CA GLU A 85 5.14 -4.49 -13.72
C GLU A 85 6.00 -5.67 -13.28
N THR A 86 5.99 -5.95 -11.97
CA THR A 86 6.72 -7.07 -11.36
C THR A 86 5.86 -7.75 -10.32
N GLU A 87 6.13 -9.03 -10.07
CA GLU A 87 5.56 -9.71 -8.92
C GLU A 87 6.15 -9.12 -7.64
N VAL A 88 5.28 -8.74 -6.71
CA VAL A 88 5.62 -8.16 -5.41
C VAL A 88 4.80 -8.86 -4.34
N ALA A 89 5.44 -9.27 -3.24
CA ALA A 89 4.76 -9.86 -2.11
C ALA A 89 4.29 -8.79 -1.11
N SER A 90 5.15 -7.81 -0.84
CA SER A 90 4.83 -6.69 0.06
C SER A 90 5.47 -5.36 -0.34
N ILE A 91 4.77 -4.29 0.03
CA ILE A 91 5.25 -2.91 -0.03
C ILE A 91 5.09 -2.31 1.36
N THR A 92 6.19 -1.87 1.96
CA THR A 92 6.19 -1.21 3.27
C THR A 92 6.69 0.22 3.14
N GLY A 93 6.52 1.02 4.19
CA GLY A 93 7.10 2.35 4.27
C GLY A 93 6.50 3.18 5.38
N LYS A 94 6.72 4.49 5.30
CA LYS A 94 6.11 5.48 6.18
C LYS A 94 4.89 6.11 5.54
N TRP A 95 4.00 6.65 6.37
CA TRP A 95 2.89 7.44 5.87
C TRP A 95 2.62 8.68 6.71
N GLN A 96 2.00 9.66 6.08
CA GLN A 96 1.54 10.89 6.70
C GLN A 96 0.11 11.19 6.26
N TYR A 97 -0.64 11.87 7.14
CA TYR A 97 -2.00 12.28 6.87
C TYR A 97 -2.16 13.79 7.03
N ALA A 98 -2.51 14.45 5.93
CA ALA A 98 -2.75 15.89 5.92
C ALA A 98 -3.86 16.22 4.92
N GLU A 99 -4.73 17.17 5.28
CA GLU A 99 -5.74 17.73 4.37
C GLU A 99 -6.64 16.69 3.66
N GLY A 100 -6.95 15.58 4.33
CA GLY A 100 -7.79 14.54 3.72
C GLY A 100 -7.05 13.55 2.83
N ARG A 101 -5.71 13.56 2.83
CA ARG A 101 -4.85 12.75 1.95
C ARG A 101 -3.86 11.94 2.77
N MET A 102 -3.62 10.72 2.33
CA MET A 102 -2.62 9.81 2.88
C MET A 102 -1.44 9.77 1.92
N THR A 103 -0.27 10.21 2.36
CA THR A 103 0.97 10.14 1.58
C THR A 103 1.83 9.00 2.11
N LEU A 104 2.14 8.04 1.24
CA LEU A 104 3.08 6.95 1.47
C LEU A 104 4.47 7.38 1.00
N SER A 105 5.50 7.11 1.79
CA SER A 105 6.89 7.51 1.52
C SER A 105 7.86 6.44 2.02
N GLU A 106 9.14 6.57 1.68
CA GLU A 106 10.19 5.60 2.07
C GLU A 106 9.79 4.17 1.68
N LEU A 107 9.32 4.01 0.43
CA LEU A 107 8.74 2.77 -0.05
C LEU A 107 9.81 1.68 -0.13
N CYS A 108 9.56 0.53 0.50
CA CYS A 108 10.37 -0.67 0.38
C CYS A 108 9.55 -1.78 -0.27
N VAL A 109 10.06 -2.33 -1.37
CA VAL A 109 9.43 -3.41 -2.14
C VAL A 109 10.19 -4.70 -1.85
N ASP A 110 9.51 -5.66 -1.21
CA ASP A 110 10.11 -6.93 -0.77
C ASP A 110 11.45 -6.72 -0.03
N GLY A 111 11.51 -5.68 0.81
CA GLY A 111 12.69 -5.30 1.60
C GLY A 111 13.71 -4.40 0.90
N ASN A 112 13.54 -4.12 -0.40
CA ASN A 112 14.40 -3.19 -1.14
C ASN A 112 13.83 -1.78 -1.11
N CYS A 113 14.49 -0.89 -0.35
CA CYS A 113 14.01 0.47 -0.13
C CYS A 113 14.49 1.44 -1.22
N GLY A 114 13.60 2.35 -1.61
CA GLY A 114 13.88 3.42 -2.54
C GLY A 114 13.18 4.72 -2.19
N ASP A 115 13.61 5.80 -2.83
CA ASP A 115 12.99 7.12 -2.70
C ASP A 115 11.72 7.18 -3.54
N GLY A 116 10.64 6.60 -3.02
CA GLY A 116 9.31 6.60 -3.61
C GLY A 116 8.32 7.41 -2.77
N THR A 117 7.38 8.08 -3.41
CA THR A 117 6.25 8.73 -2.72
C THR A 117 4.97 8.54 -3.53
N PHE A 118 3.87 8.22 -2.85
CA PHE A 118 2.59 7.97 -3.48
C PHE A 118 1.45 8.50 -2.61
N THR A 119 0.47 9.19 -3.20
CA THR A 119 -0.63 9.80 -2.45
C THR A 119 -1.96 9.12 -2.77
N LEU A 120 -2.65 8.72 -1.71
CA LEU A 120 -3.97 8.12 -1.71
C LEU A 120 -5.01 9.12 -1.19
N ARG A 121 -6.25 9.00 -1.70
CA ARG A 121 -7.40 9.75 -1.19
C ARG A 121 -8.38 8.79 -0.50
N PRO A 122 -8.36 8.70 0.84
CA PRO A 122 -9.34 7.92 1.57
C PRO A 122 -10.66 8.67 1.69
N LEU A 123 -11.76 7.97 1.44
CA LEU A 123 -13.12 8.49 1.42
C LEU A 123 -14.02 7.61 2.29
N VAL A 124 -14.98 8.23 2.97
CA VAL A 124 -16.08 7.53 3.64
C VAL A 124 -17.34 7.76 2.83
N THR A 125 -17.84 6.67 2.23
CA THR A 125 -19.09 6.66 1.44
C THR A 125 -19.90 5.41 1.81
N PRO A 126 -20.70 5.51 2.88
CA PRO A 126 -21.09 4.44 3.84
C PRO A 126 -20.06 3.37 4.27
N VAL A 127 -19.06 3.10 3.45
CA VAL A 127 -17.92 2.23 3.71
C VAL A 127 -16.63 3.03 3.52
N LEU A 128 -15.53 2.59 4.14
CA LEU A 128 -14.21 3.18 3.92
C LEU A 128 -13.70 2.75 2.55
N ARG A 129 -13.18 3.72 1.78
CA ARG A 129 -12.64 3.49 0.43
C ARG A 129 -11.33 4.24 0.24
N VAL A 130 -10.50 3.75 -0.67
CA VAL A 130 -9.34 4.48 -1.19
C VAL A 130 -9.33 4.45 -2.71
N HIS A 131 -8.80 5.51 -3.32
CA HIS A 131 -8.49 5.55 -4.75
C HIS A 131 -7.01 5.23 -4.97
N LEU A 132 -6.73 4.20 -5.76
CA LEU A 132 -5.39 3.71 -6.06
C LEU A 132 -5.33 3.33 -7.53
N GLY A 133 -4.40 3.93 -8.29
CA GLY A 133 -4.20 3.61 -9.70
C GLY A 133 -5.42 3.88 -10.60
N GLY A 134 -6.26 4.86 -10.24
CA GLY A 134 -7.51 5.13 -10.96
C GLY A 134 -8.69 4.20 -10.59
N HIS A 135 -8.47 3.23 -9.70
CA HIS A 135 -9.49 2.29 -9.25
C HIS A 135 -9.90 2.56 -7.79
N GLN A 136 -11.11 2.11 -7.42
CA GLN A 136 -11.59 2.20 -6.05
C GLN A 136 -11.43 0.86 -5.33
N TYR A 137 -10.98 0.92 -4.08
CA TYR A 137 -10.92 -0.24 -3.20
C TYR A 137 -11.75 0.02 -1.96
N LYS A 138 -12.57 -0.95 -1.56
CA LYS A 138 -13.28 -0.94 -0.28
C LYS A 138 -12.33 -1.48 0.80
N LEU A 139 -12.18 -0.74 1.88
CA LEU A 139 -11.43 -1.15 3.06
C LEU A 139 -12.41 -1.72 4.08
N THR A 140 -12.23 -2.99 4.43
CA THR A 140 -12.99 -3.65 5.48
C THR A 140 -12.06 -3.98 6.63
N ARG A 141 -12.45 -3.61 7.86
CA ARG A 141 -11.70 -4.01 9.05
C ARG A 141 -11.45 -5.51 9.04
N TRP A 142 -10.19 -5.88 9.09
CA TRP A 142 -9.76 -7.25 9.12
C TRP A 142 -9.31 -7.57 10.54
N HIS A 143 -9.97 -8.56 11.15
CA HIS A 143 -9.67 -9.04 12.50
C HIS A 143 -9.06 -10.44 12.46
N GLY A 144 -8.27 -10.73 11.42
CA GLY A 144 -7.83 -12.09 11.12
C GLY A 144 -7.25 -12.81 12.34
N GLU A 145 -7.82 -13.97 12.64
CA GLU A 145 -7.14 -15.00 13.42
C GLU A 145 -5.81 -15.32 12.69
N SER A 146 -4.71 -14.96 13.35
CA SER A 146 -3.32 -15.32 13.03
C SER A 146 -2.77 -14.88 11.66
N ALA A 147 -1.92 -13.85 11.68
CA ALA A 147 -0.74 -13.88 10.81
C ALA A 147 0.05 -15.16 11.15
N PRO A 148 0.57 -15.94 10.20
CA PRO A 148 1.44 -17.05 10.54
C PRO A 148 2.66 -16.49 11.26
N GLU A 149 2.79 -16.83 12.54
CA GLU A 149 4.06 -16.69 13.25
C GLU A 149 5.11 -17.41 12.41
N THR A 150 6.04 -16.67 11.83
CA THR A 150 7.34 -17.22 11.46
C THR A 150 7.96 -17.74 12.75
N LYS A 151 7.67 -19.00 13.09
CA LYS A 151 8.43 -19.76 14.07
C LYS A 151 9.84 -19.88 13.52
N ALA A 152 10.71 -18.94 13.88
CA ALA A 152 12.14 -19.13 13.88
C ALA A 152 12.44 -20.24 14.90
N LYS A 153 12.34 -21.49 14.44
CA LYS A 153 12.71 -22.66 15.20
C LYS A 153 14.23 -22.80 15.11
N SER A 154 14.93 -22.13 16.04
CA SER A 154 16.33 -22.42 16.35
C SER A 154 16.43 -22.79 17.83
N GLU A 155 15.76 -23.88 18.21
CA GLU A 155 16.15 -24.68 19.38
C GLU A 155 17.23 -25.67 18.94
N THR A 156 18.46 -25.42 19.36
CA THR A 156 19.46 -26.45 19.66
C THR A 156 20.27 -25.83 20.79
N GLY A 157 19.99 -26.13 22.05
CA GLY A 157 20.03 -27.47 22.63
C GLY A 157 21.19 -27.46 23.61
N GLU A 158 20.93 -26.94 24.80
CA GLU A 158 21.80 -27.00 25.96
C GLU A 158 21.92 -28.46 26.44
N ARG A 159 23.13 -28.96 26.69
CA ARG A 159 23.34 -29.88 27.81
C ARG A 159 24.81 -29.98 28.21
N GLU A 160 25.04 -29.51 29.43
CA GLU A 160 26.18 -29.80 30.28
C GLU A 160 26.41 -31.31 30.43
N LYS A 161 27.69 -31.68 30.49
CA LYS A 161 28.21 -32.74 31.34
C LYS A 161 29.63 -32.40 31.77
#